data_AF-A0A952QPF4-F1
#
_entry.id   AF-A0A952QPF4-F1
#
_cell.length_a   1.000
_cell.length_b   1.000
_cell.length_c   1.000
_cell.angle_alpha   90.00
_cell.angle_beta   90.00
_cell.angle_gamma   90.00
#
_symmetry.space_group_name_H-M   'P 1'
#
loop_
_entity.id
_entity.type
_entity.pdbx_description
1 polymer ?
#
loop_
_entity_poly.entity_id
_entity_poly.type
_entity_poly.pdbx_seq_one_letter_code
_entity_poly.pdbx_strand_id
1 'polypeptide(L)'
;MESSEKAASIRQWINPEERVTVDFENEHDLNAEVIECDGQTVTLLLETAFPHYKQHLTLPLSMISVGEDKSHYTRDPDKPVQYGRLRITVHEARPQAV
;
A
#
# COMPACT_ATOMS: atom_id res chain seq x y z
N MET A 1 16.14 -3.66 2.06
CA MET A 1 15.22 -4.48 2.87
C MET A 1 15.03 -5.79 2.17
N GLU A 2 15.21 -6.89 2.88
CA GLU A 2 14.91 -8.23 2.39
C GLU A 2 13.39 -8.44 2.30
N SER A 3 12.93 -9.38 1.47
CA SER A 3 11.48 -9.62 1.29
C SER A 3 10.76 -9.97 2.60
N SER A 4 11.43 -10.65 3.53
CA SER A 4 10.89 -10.97 4.86
C SER A 4 10.66 -9.73 5.72
N GLU A 5 11.58 -8.77 5.69
CA GLU A 5 11.47 -7.50 6.40
C GLU A 5 10.35 -6.65 5.79
N LYS A 6 10.30 -6.56 4.46
CA LYS A 6 9.20 -5.88 3.74
C LYS A 6 7.84 -6.44 4.14
N ALA A 7 7.71 -7.77 4.13
CA ALA A 7 6.47 -8.44 4.51
C ALA A 7 6.08 -8.16 5.97
N ALA A 8 7.04 -8.20 6.90
CA ALA A 8 6.78 -7.89 8.30
C ALA A 8 6.28 -6.45 8.49
N SER A 9 6.89 -5.48 7.79
CA SER A 9 6.42 -4.09 7.78
C SER A 9 5.02 -3.96 7.19
N ILE A 10 4.76 -4.55 6.02
CA ILE A 10 3.46 -4.47 5.32
C ILE A 10 2.34 -5.10 6.15
N ARG A 11 2.59 -6.24 6.81
CA ARG A 11 1.57 -6.96 7.60
C ARG A 11 0.98 -6.14 8.75
N GLN A 12 1.71 -5.18 9.28
CA GLN A 12 1.20 -4.27 10.32
C GLN A 12 0.07 -3.35 9.81
N TRP A 13 -0.04 -3.20 8.49
CA TRP A 13 -1.01 -2.35 7.80
C TRP A 13 -2.20 -3.13 7.23
N ILE A 14 -2.33 -4.43 7.54
CA ILE A 14 -3.53 -5.22 7.21
C ILE A 14 -4.65 -4.77 8.16
N ASN A 15 -5.27 -3.64 7.84
CA ASN A 15 -6.45 -3.08 8.50
C ASN A 15 -7.26 -2.33 7.43
N PRO A 16 -8.55 -2.66 7.21
CA PRO A 16 -9.41 -1.98 6.24
C PRO A 16 -9.64 -0.49 6.53
N GLU A 17 -9.45 -0.05 7.77
CA GLU A 17 -9.58 1.36 8.18
C GLU A 17 -8.32 2.17 7.92
N GLU A 18 -7.17 1.50 7.83
CA GLU A 18 -5.91 2.14 7.50
C GLU A 18 -5.79 2.40 6.01
N ARG A 19 -5.03 3.43 5.68
CA ARG A 19 -4.62 3.70 4.30
C ARG A 19 -3.11 3.68 4.22
N VAL A 20 -2.61 3.23 3.10
CA VAL A 20 -1.20 3.28 2.73
C VAL A 20 -1.04 4.13 1.47
N THR A 21 0.13 4.73 1.31
CA THR A 21 0.48 5.47 0.09
C THR A 21 1.09 4.49 -0.91
N VAL A 22 0.64 4.53 -2.16
CA VAL A 22 1.18 3.74 -3.26
C VAL A 22 1.63 4.67 -4.36
N ASP A 23 2.86 4.46 -4.83
CA ASP A 23 3.40 5.09 -6.02
C ASP A 23 3.70 4.03 -7.06
N PHE A 24 3.36 4.33 -8.31
CA PHE A 24 3.83 3.67 -9.51
C PHE A 24 4.83 4.58 -10.22
N GLU A 25 5.46 4.09 -11.29
CA GLU A 25 6.38 4.93 -12.08
C GLU A 25 5.69 6.13 -12.75
N ASN A 26 4.41 6.00 -13.11
CA ASN A 26 3.64 7.00 -13.85
C ASN A 26 2.58 7.73 -13.02
N GLU A 27 2.36 7.31 -11.77
CA GLU A 27 1.31 7.86 -10.90
C GLU A 27 1.72 7.74 -9.44
N HIS A 28 1.50 8.78 -8.64
CA HIS A 28 2.02 8.87 -7.27
C HIS A 28 0.92 9.26 -6.29
N ASP A 29 1.19 9.07 -5.00
CA ASP A 29 0.33 9.49 -3.90
C ASP A 29 -1.08 8.85 -3.93
N LEU A 30 -1.16 7.60 -4.34
CA LEU A 30 -2.42 6.87 -4.38
C LEU A 30 -2.73 6.24 -3.03
N ASN A 31 -3.99 6.31 -2.62
CA ASN A 31 -4.45 5.60 -1.43
C ASN A 31 -4.75 4.15 -1.75
N ALA A 32 -4.31 3.24 -0.89
CA ALA A 32 -4.71 1.85 -0.94
C ALA A 32 -4.97 1.27 0.46
N GLU A 33 -5.66 0.14 0.50
CA GLU A 33 -5.78 -0.74 1.65
C GLU A 33 -4.90 -1.97 1.42
N VAL A 34 -4.20 -2.44 2.46
CA VAL A 34 -3.50 -3.72 2.41
C VAL A 34 -4.50 -4.81 2.79
N ILE A 35 -4.76 -5.71 1.86
CA ILE A 35 -5.71 -6.82 2.08
C ILE A 35 -4.98 -8.05 2.60
N GLU A 36 -3.82 -8.36 2.01
CA GLU A 36 -3.06 -9.57 2.33
C GLU A 36 -1.56 -9.38 2.06
N CYS A 37 -0.72 -10.10 2.79
CA CYS A 37 0.71 -10.25 2.47
C CYS A 37 1.22 -11.64 2.89
N ASP A 38 1.41 -12.52 1.90
CA ASP A 38 1.82 -13.92 2.09
C ASP A 38 3.34 -14.09 2.31
N GLY A 39 4.12 -13.01 2.17
CA GLY A 39 5.58 -13.00 2.32
C GLY A 39 6.36 -13.11 1.01
N GLN A 40 5.68 -13.30 -0.11
CA GLN A 40 6.21 -13.20 -1.47
C GLN A 40 5.48 -12.14 -2.28
N THR A 41 4.19 -11.94 -2.00
CA THR A 41 3.31 -10.97 -2.63
C THR A 41 2.60 -10.12 -1.58
N VAL A 42 2.09 -8.98 -2.04
CA VAL A 42 1.15 -8.12 -1.31
C VAL A 42 -0.06 -7.90 -2.20
N THR A 43 -1.25 -8.05 -1.61
CA THR A 43 -2.52 -7.72 -2.25
C THR A 43 -3.02 -6.40 -1.71
N LEU A 44 -3.25 -5.46 -2.61
CA LEU A 44 -3.68 -4.10 -2.34
C LEU A 44 -5.05 -3.86 -2.99
N LEU A 45 -5.86 -3.04 -2.33
CA LEU A 45 -7.07 -2.50 -2.88
C LEU A 45 -6.89 -0.99 -3.09
N LEU A 46 -6.60 -0.62 -4.33
CA LEU A 46 -6.22 0.73 -4.73
C LEU A 46 -7.47 1.59 -5.00
N GLU A 47 -7.51 2.78 -4.41
CA GLU A 47 -8.53 3.78 -4.73
C GLU A 47 -8.31 4.27 -6.18
N THR A 48 -9.41 4.51 -6.88
CA THR A 48 -9.36 5.05 -8.25
C THR A 48 -10.00 6.44 -8.29
N ALA A 49 -9.90 7.11 -9.44
CA ALA A 49 -10.60 8.37 -9.66
C ALA A 49 -12.13 8.25 -9.52
N PHE A 50 -12.68 7.02 -9.60
CA PHE A 50 -14.09 6.74 -9.40
C PHE A 50 -14.31 6.24 -7.96
N PRO A 51 -15.01 7.00 -7.09
CA PRO A 51 -15.13 6.69 -5.66
C PRO A 51 -15.72 5.32 -5.32
N HIS A 52 -16.52 4.75 -6.23
CA HIS A 52 -17.17 3.46 -6.05
C HIS A 52 -16.39 2.29 -6.68
N TYR A 53 -15.28 2.57 -7.35
CA TYR A 53 -14.47 1.57 -8.01
C TYR A 53 -13.10 1.49 -7.35
N LYS A 54 -12.79 0.31 -6.82
CA LYS A 54 -11.49 0.01 -6.26
C LYS A 54 -10.83 -1.08 -7.09
N GLN A 55 -9.54 -0.93 -7.35
CA GLN A 55 -8.77 -1.85 -8.17
C GLN A 55 -8.01 -2.82 -7.27
N HIS A 56 -8.24 -4.13 -7.45
CA HIS A 56 -7.45 -5.15 -6.77
C HIS A 56 -6.12 -5.35 -7.51
N LEU A 57 -5.01 -5.26 -6.79
CA LEU A 57 -3.68 -5.54 -7.29
C LEU A 57 -2.99 -6.57 -6.40
N THR A 58 -2.35 -7.56 -7.02
CA THR A 58 -1.40 -8.44 -6.33
C THR A 58 -0.02 -8.20 -6.93
N LEU A 59 0.92 -7.78 -6.09
CA LEU A 59 2.26 -7.37 -6.49
C LEU A 59 3.33 -8.23 -5.79
N PRO A 60 4.36 -8.70 -6.50
CA PRO A 60 5.46 -9.41 -5.86
C PRO A 60 6.34 -8.44 -5.06
N LEU A 61 6.78 -8.85 -3.87
CA LEU A 61 7.62 -8.02 -2.99
C LEU A 61 9.00 -7.69 -3.59
N SER A 62 9.44 -8.46 -4.59
CA SER A 62 10.64 -8.18 -5.39
C SER A 62 10.50 -6.95 -6.28
N MET A 63 9.27 -6.58 -6.65
CA MET A 63 8.96 -5.47 -7.57
C MET A 63 8.62 -4.16 -6.83
N ILE A 64 8.58 -4.19 -5.50
CA ILE A 64 8.23 -3.03 -4.70
C ILE A 64 9.34 -2.63 -3.73
N SER A 65 9.38 -1.36 -3.40
CA SER A 65 10.13 -0.81 -2.28
C SER A 65 9.17 -0.33 -1.20
N VAL A 66 9.57 -0.53 0.06
CA VAL A 66 8.79 -0.11 1.23
C VAL A 66 9.50 1.08 1.87
N GLY A 67 8.74 2.12 2.17
CA GLY A 67 9.19 3.31 2.87
C GLY A 67 8.09 3.86 3.78
N GLU A 68 8.30 5.10 4.19
CA GLU A 68 7.39 5.83 5.07
C GLU A 68 6.93 7.11 4.38
N ASP A 69 5.63 7.37 4.43
CA ASP A 69 5.04 8.63 4.02
C ASP A 69 4.70 9.48 5.24
N LYS A 70 5.57 10.47 5.50
CA LYS A 70 5.45 11.40 6.63
C LYS A 70 4.45 12.53 6.41
N SER A 71 3.88 12.65 5.20
CA SER A 71 2.88 13.68 4.91
C SER A 71 1.47 13.28 5.35
N HIS A 72 1.26 12.00 5.65
CA HIS A 72 -0.02 11.44 6.05
C HIS A 72 0.05 10.79 7.44
N TYR A 73 -1.12 10.54 8.01
CA TYR A 73 -1.31 9.97 9.35
C TYR A 73 -2.15 8.69 9.29
N THR A 74 -2.06 7.85 10.33
CA THR A 74 -2.89 6.65 10.48
C THR A 74 -4.36 6.98 10.76
N ARG A 75 -5.29 6.18 10.22
CA ARG A 75 -6.74 6.42 10.36
C ARG A 75 -7.47 5.43 11.27
N ASP A 76 -6.77 4.47 11.86
CA ASP A 76 -7.32 3.49 12.80
C ASP A 76 -7.87 4.18 14.07
N PRO A 77 -9.19 4.13 14.33
CA PRO A 77 -9.83 4.74 15.48
C PRO A 77 -9.52 4.03 16.80
N ASP A 78 -9.11 2.76 16.75
CA ASP A 78 -8.76 1.95 17.91
C ASP A 78 -7.29 2.15 18.34
N LYS A 79 -6.50 2.87 17.53
CA LYS A 79 -5.09 3.17 17.81
C LYS A 79 -4.84 4.68 17.94
N PRO A 80 -3.82 5.10 18.72
CA PRO A 80 -3.36 6.47 18.69
C PRO A 80 -2.96 6.89 17.28
N VAL A 81 -3.30 8.12 16.89
CA VAL A 81 -2.87 8.72 15.63
C VAL A 81 -1.34 8.74 15.56
N GLN A 82 -0.77 8.13 14.53
CA GLN A 82 0.64 8.14 14.24
C GLN A 82 0.88 9.00 13.00
N TYR A 83 1.88 9.88 13.09
CA TYR A 83 2.38 10.61 11.93
C TYR A 83 3.32 9.70 11.15
N GLY A 84 3.05 9.53 9.86
CA GLY A 84 3.72 8.52 9.06
C GLY A 84 2.77 7.37 8.73
N ARG A 85 2.62 7.07 7.44
CA ARG A 85 2.02 5.81 6.99
C ARG A 85 2.91 5.01 6.06
N LEU A 86 2.60 3.73 5.87
CA LEU A 86 3.32 2.88 4.93
C LEU A 86 3.30 3.51 3.53
N ARG A 87 4.46 3.57 2.89
CA ARG A 87 4.61 3.93 1.48
C ARG A 87 5.12 2.74 0.69
N ILE A 88 4.41 2.35 -0.35
CA ILE A 88 4.79 1.28 -1.28
C ILE A 88 5.11 1.94 -2.61
N THR A 89 6.36 1.81 -3.06
CA THR A 89 6.78 2.25 -4.39
C THR A 89 6.92 1.05 -5.31
N VAL A 90 6.11 1.00 -6.35
CA VAL A 90 6.07 -0.05 -7.36
C VAL A 90 6.97 0.34 -8.53
N HIS A 91 7.88 -0.55 -8.92
CA HIS A 91 8.86 -0.31 -9.98
C HIS A 91 8.32 -0.59 -11.40
N GLU A 92 7.02 -0.44 -11.61
CA GLU A 92 6.39 -0.48 -12.93
C GLU A 92 5.27 0.57 -13.00
N ALA A 93 4.78 0.81 -14.22
CA ALA A 93 3.60 1.63 -14.45
C ALA A 93 2.34 1.00 -13.84
N ARG A 94 1.40 1.84 -13.40
CA ARG A 94 0.10 1.38 -12.91
C ARG A 94 -0.62 0.57 -14.00
N PRO A 95 -1.05 -0.67 -13.71
CA PRO A 95 -1.85 -1.43 -14.65
C PRO A 95 -3.18 -0.71 -14.88
N GLN A 96 -3.52 -0.47 -16.15
CA GLN A 96 -4.81 0.11 -16.51
C GLN A 96 -5.91 -0.92 -16.22
N ALA A 97 -6.89 -0.56 -15.40
CA ALA A 97 -8.10 -1.35 -15.25
C ALA A 97 -8.87 -1.29 -16.58
N VAL A 98 -9.05 -2.45 -17.22
CA VAL A 98 -9.84 -2.62 -18.44
C VAL A 98 -11.33 -2.52 -18.13
#